data_AF-A0A101PCW2-F1
#
_entry.id   AF-A0A101PCW2-F1
#
_cell.length_a   1.000
_cell.length_b   1.000
_cell.length_c   1.000
_cell.angle_alpha   90.00
_cell.angle_beta   90.00
_cell.angle_gamma   90.00
#
_symmetry.space_group_name_H-M   'P 1'
#
loop_
_entity.id
_entity.type
_entity.pdbx_description
1 polymer ?
#
loop_
_entity_poly.entity_id
_entity_poly.type
_entity_poly.pdbx_seq_one_letter_code
_entity_poly.pdbx_strand_id
1 'polypeptide(L)'
;MYVYTCDVNSNGSAMAGFNGATDFHELLMTAAMLIGRYVPTVFLLALADRLARQQPGVVTVGTLQARGVNFVAPATGAALILALLNFPRALSLGPLAEGLS
;
A
#
# COMPACT_ATOMS: atom_id res chain seq x y z
N MET A 1 6.75 -10.13 10.53
CA MET A 1 5.71 -9.31 9.87
C MET A 1 6.35 -8.20 9.03
N TYR A 2 7.17 -7.34 9.63
CA TYR A 2 7.81 -6.19 8.97
C TYR A 2 8.50 -6.51 7.62
N VAL A 3 9.40 -7.51 7.59
CA VAL A 3 10.13 -7.88 6.36
C VAL A 3 9.20 -8.24 5.20
N TYR A 4 8.21 -9.10 5.44
CA TYR A 4 7.25 -9.49 4.40
C TYR A 4 6.36 -8.33 3.94
N THR A 5 5.94 -7.44 4.84
CA THR A 5 5.21 -6.24 4.43
C THR A 5 6.07 -5.31 3.59
N CYS A 6 7.36 -5.17 3.93
CA CYS A 6 8.30 -4.39 3.15
C CYS A 6 8.50 -5.01 1.76
N ASP A 7 8.57 -6.32 1.65
CA ASP A 7 8.76 -7.02 0.37
C ASP A 7 7.54 -6.94 -0.54
N VAL A 8 6.33 -7.19 -0.01
CA VAL A 8 5.09 -6.98 -0.77
C VAL A 8 4.99 -5.52 -1.24
N ASN A 9 5.43 -4.57 -0.43
CA ASN A 9 5.43 -3.15 -0.80
C ASN A 9 6.69 -2.69 -1.55
N SER A 10 7.56 -3.62 -1.96
CA SER A 10 8.82 -3.34 -2.69
C SER A 10 9.74 -2.29 -2.03
N ASN A 11 9.72 -2.20 -0.70
CA ASN A 11 10.50 -1.24 0.09
C ASN A 11 11.91 -1.76 0.42
N GLY A 12 12.07 -3.08 0.61
CA GLY A 12 13.37 -3.73 0.85
C GLY A 12 13.96 -3.54 2.26
N SER A 13 13.27 -2.86 3.18
CA SER A 13 13.72 -2.75 4.57
C SER A 13 13.47 -4.04 5.36
N ALA A 14 14.39 -4.38 6.25
CA ALA A 14 14.26 -5.46 7.21
C ALA A 14 14.77 -5.02 8.58
N MET A 15 14.17 -5.54 9.65
CA MET A 15 14.71 -5.35 10.99
C MET A 15 15.92 -6.26 11.17
N ALA A 16 17.04 -5.70 11.65
CA ALA A 16 18.34 -6.39 11.72
C ALA A 16 18.34 -7.69 12.56
N GLY A 17 17.33 -7.90 13.42
CA GLY A 17 17.17 -9.15 14.18
C GLY A 17 16.52 -10.31 13.42
N PHE A 18 16.03 -10.09 12.19
CA PHE A 18 15.41 -11.14 11.38
C PHE A 18 16.47 -11.95 10.62
N ASN A 19 16.72 -13.19 11.04
CA ASN A 19 17.58 -14.13 10.30
C ASN A 19 16.77 -14.88 9.22
N GLY A 20 16.59 -14.22 8.07
CA GLY A 20 15.78 -14.72 6.95
C GLY A 20 16.55 -15.46 5.86
N ALA A 21 17.85 -15.74 6.03
CA ALA A 21 18.67 -16.43 5.03
C ALA A 21 18.44 -17.95 5.04
N THR A 22 17.18 -18.35 4.88
CA THR A 22 16.77 -19.75 4.71
C THR A 22 16.03 -19.87 3.39
N ASP A 23 16.19 -21.01 2.70
CA ASP A 23 15.55 -21.26 1.41
C ASP A 23 14.04 -20.97 1.44
N PHE A 24 13.38 -21.30 2.55
CA PHE A 24 11.96 -21.02 2.74
C PHE A 24 11.65 -19.52 2.75
N HIS A 25 12.38 -18.73 3.54
CA HIS A 25 12.15 -17.29 3.66
C HIS A 25 12.50 -16.57 2.36
N GLU A 26 13.61 -16.93 1.72
CA GLU A 26 14.03 -16.32 0.46
C GLU A 26 13.01 -16.57 -0.67
N LEU A 27 12.50 -17.80 -0.79
CA LEU A 27 11.45 -18.11 -1.77
C LEU A 27 10.16 -17.34 -1.50
N LEU A 28 9.75 -17.26 -0.24
CA LEU A 28 8.51 -16.57 0.12
C LEU A 28 8.63 -15.05 -0.06
N MET A 29 9.76 -14.45 0.31
CA MET A 29 10.06 -13.03 0.11
C MET A 29 10.13 -12.70 -1.39
N THR A 30 10.79 -13.55 -2.19
CA THR A 30 10.83 -13.39 -3.65
C THR A 30 9.42 -13.43 -4.25
N ALA A 31 8.60 -14.40 -3.85
CA ALA A 31 7.21 -14.49 -4.30
C ALA A 31 6.40 -13.26 -3.87
N ALA A 32 6.58 -12.80 -2.63
CA ALA A 32 5.93 -11.59 -2.10
C ALA A 32 6.28 -10.35 -2.93
N MET A 33 7.56 -10.16 -3.28
CA MET A 33 8.00 -9.06 -4.15
C MET A 33 7.40 -9.15 -5.56
N LEU A 34 7.41 -10.33 -6.17
CA LEU A 34 6.86 -10.54 -7.52
C LEU A 34 5.37 -10.20 -7.57
N ILE A 35 4.60 -10.74 -6.62
CA ILE A 35 3.16 -10.50 -6.53
C ILE A 35 2.89 -9.02 -6.23
N GLY A 36 3.55 -8.48 -5.20
CA GLY A 36 3.37 -7.11 -4.75
C GLY A 36 3.72 -6.06 -5.80
N ARG A 37 4.64 -6.37 -6.71
CA ARG A 37 5.03 -5.47 -7.81
C ARG A 37 4.21 -5.65 -9.08
N TYR A 38 4.11 -6.88 -9.59
CA TYR A 38 3.57 -7.09 -10.94
C TYR A 38 2.05 -7.17 -10.97
N VAL A 39 1.39 -7.71 -9.94
CA VAL A 39 -0.07 -7.78 -9.92
C VAL A 39 -0.71 -6.38 -9.91
N PRO A 40 -0.30 -5.44 -9.03
CA PRO A 40 -0.80 -4.07 -9.11
C PRO A 40 -0.45 -3.37 -10.42
N THR A 41 0.74 -3.60 -10.98
CA THR A 41 1.15 -3.01 -12.27
C THR A 41 0.22 -3.45 -13.40
N VAL A 42 -0.12 -4.73 -13.48
CA VAL A 42 -1.07 -5.24 -14.50
C VAL A 42 -2.44 -4.57 -14.35
N PHE A 43 -2.96 -4.45 -13.12
CA PHE A 43 -4.24 -3.77 -12.88
C PHE A 43 -4.17 -2.28 -13.22
N LEU A 44 -3.05 -1.60 -12.92
CA LEU A 44 -2.84 -0.20 -13.27
C LEU A 44 -2.78 0.01 -14.79
N LEU A 45 -2.12 -0.87 -15.54
CA LEU A 45 -2.09 -0.81 -17.00
C LEU A 45 -3.49 -1.05 -17.60
N ALA A 46 -4.25 -2.00 -17.05
CA ALA A 46 -5.63 -2.24 -17.46
C ALA A 46 -6.54 -1.03 -17.17
N LEU A 47 -6.37 -0.37 -16.02
CA LEU A 47 -7.06 0.86 -15.67
C LEU A 47 -6.66 2.01 -16.60
N ALA A 48 -5.37 2.12 -16.93
CA ALA A 48 -4.85 3.16 -17.82
C ALA A 48 -5.45 3.07 -19.23
N ASP A 49 -5.58 1.88 -19.82
CA ASP A 49 -6.26 1.69 -21.11
C ASP A 49 -7.73 2.13 -21.05
N ARG A 50 -8.44 1.80 -19.95
CA ARG A 50 -9.83 2.22 -19.75
C ARG A 50 -9.96 3.73 -19.67
N LEU A 51 -9.06 4.40 -18.94
CA LEU A 51 -9.03 5.86 -18.82
C LEU A 51 -8.61 6.54 -20.13
N ALA A 52 -7.68 5.98 -20.88
CA ALA A 52 -7.22 6.53 -22.17
C ALA A 52 -8.33 6.58 -23.23
N ARG A 53 -9.31 5.68 -23.14
CA ARG A 53 -10.49 5.66 -24.02
C ARG A 53 -11.62 6.60 -23.55
N GLN A 54 -11.54 7.13 -22.33
CA GLN A 54 -12.55 8.05 -21.80
C GLN A 54 -12.29 9.47 -22.27
N GLN A 55 -13.37 10.20 -22.58
CA GLN A 55 -13.27 11.63 -22.87
C GLN A 55 -13.36 12.43 -21.56
N PRO A 56 -12.54 13.49 -21.38
CA PRO A 56 -12.66 14.38 -20.23
C PRO A 56 -14.08 14.98 -20.13
N GLY A 57 -14.65 14.95 -18.92
CA GLY A 57 -15.94 15.57 -18.63
C GLY A 57 -15.89 17.10 -18.61
N VAL A 58 -17.04 17.75 -18.75
CA VAL A 58 -17.17 19.21 -18.63
C VAL A 58 -17.06 19.61 -17.16
N VAL A 59 -16.27 20.65 -16.87
CA VAL A 59 -16.19 21.22 -15.52
C VAL A 59 -17.47 21.97 -15.20
N THR A 60 -18.12 21.59 -14.10
CA THR A 60 -19.37 22.19 -13.62
C THR A 60 -19.19 22.74 -12.21
N VAL A 61 -20.22 23.41 -11.69
CA VAL A 61 -20.24 23.91 -10.30
C VAL A 61 -20.10 22.78 -9.26
N GLY A 62 -20.49 21.55 -9.62
CA GLY A 62 -20.34 20.36 -8.77
C GLY A 62 -18.99 19.64 -8.91
N THR A 63 -18.10 20.08 -9.80
CA THR A 63 -16.80 19.42 -10.03
C THR A 63 -15.85 19.71 -8.88
N LEU A 64 -15.50 18.67 -8.10
CA LEU A 64 -14.49 18.77 -7.06
C LEU A 64 -13.11 19.05 -7.69
N GLN A 65 -12.46 20.13 -7.26
CA GLN A 65 -11.11 20.46 -7.72
C GLN A 65 -10.10 19.53 -7.06
N ALA A 66 -9.24 18.86 -7.84
CA ALA A 66 -8.19 17.96 -7.37
C ALA A 66 -6.97 18.71 -6.77
N ARG A 67 -7.21 19.85 -6.11
CA ARG A 67 -6.19 20.71 -5.51
C ARG A 67 -6.77 21.39 -4.27
N GLY A 68 -5.89 21.78 -3.35
CA GLY A 68 -6.26 22.43 -2.10
C GLY A 68 -6.82 21.47 -1.05
N VAL A 69 -7.16 22.03 0.11
CA VAL A 69 -7.52 21.27 1.32
C VAL A 69 -8.73 20.38 1.09
N ASN A 70 -9.72 20.83 0.32
CA ASN A 70 -10.96 20.10 0.05
C ASN A 70 -10.74 18.75 -0.66
N PHE A 71 -9.61 18.56 -1.35
CA PHE A 71 -9.24 17.28 -1.93
C PHE A 71 -8.21 16.52 -1.07
N VAL A 72 -7.19 17.23 -0.58
CA VAL A 72 -6.09 16.61 0.18
C VAL A 72 -6.58 16.00 1.50
N ALA A 73 -7.49 16.68 2.20
CA ALA A 73 -8.02 16.21 3.48
C ALA A 73 -8.78 14.88 3.33
N PRO A 74 -9.81 14.75 2.46
CA PRO A 74 -10.50 13.47 2.29
C PRO A 74 -9.60 12.39 1.66
N ALA A 75 -8.69 12.73 0.74
CA ALA A 75 -7.78 11.75 0.15
C ALA A 75 -6.83 11.14 1.19
N THR A 76 -6.21 12.00 2.00
CA THR A 76 -5.34 11.57 3.11
C THR A 76 -6.14 10.83 4.17
N GLY A 77 -7.33 11.34 4.52
CA GLY A 77 -8.23 10.70 5.48
C GLY A 77 -8.62 9.29 5.07
N ALA A 78 -9.00 9.09 3.80
CA ALA A 78 -9.31 7.78 3.24
C ALA A 78 -8.10 6.83 3.32
N ALA A 79 -6.90 7.29 2.96
CA ALA A 79 -5.68 6.48 3.04
C ALA A 79 -5.37 6.06 4.49
N LEU A 80 -5.47 6.98 5.45
CA LEU A 80 -5.26 6.70 6.88
C LEU A 80 -6.30 5.72 7.43
N ILE A 81 -7.57 5.91 7.10
CA ILE A 81 -8.65 5.00 7.52
C ILE A 81 -8.39 3.59 6.99
N LEU A 82 -8.07 3.46 5.70
CA LEU A 82 -7.75 2.15 5.12
C LEU A 82 -6.53 1.50 5.77
N ALA A 83 -5.48 2.27 6.07
CA ALA A 83 -4.32 1.74 6.77
C ALA A 83 -4.67 1.26 8.19
N LEU A 84 -5.39 2.09 8.96
CA LEU A 84 -5.79 1.79 10.34
C LEU A 84 -6.74 0.59 10.43
N LEU A 85 -7.60 0.39 9.43
CA LEU A 85 -8.53 -0.74 9.38
C LEU A 85 -7.84 -2.05 8.96
N ASN A 86 -6.79 -2.00 8.14
CA ASN A 86 -6.10 -3.20 7.66
C ASN A 86 -5.02 -3.72 8.63
N PHE A 87 -4.36 -2.83 9.38
CA PHE A 87 -3.25 -3.20 10.27
C PHE A 87 -3.52 -3.22 11.78
N PRO A 88 -4.77 -3.20 12.32
CA PRO A 88 -4.96 -3.03 13.76
C PRO A 88 -4.41 -4.22 14.55
N ARG A 89 -4.61 -5.46 14.05
CA ARG A 89 -4.09 -6.68 14.70
C ARG A 89 -2.57 -6.73 14.71
N ALA A 90 -1.95 -6.33 13.60
CA ALA A 90 -0.50 -6.36 13.47
C ALA A 90 0.17 -5.28 14.32
N LEU A 91 -0.44 -4.09 14.42
CA LEU A 91 0.04 -3.02 15.28
C LEU A 91 -0.14 -3.36 16.76
N SER A 92 -1.29 -3.94 17.14
CA SER A 92 -1.59 -4.28 18.52
C SER A 92 -0.71 -5.38 19.09
N LEU A 93 -0.38 -6.41 18.27
CA LEU A 93 0.45 -7.54 18.70
C LEU A 93 1.95 -7.33 18.49
N GLY A 94 2.36 -6.21 17.89
CA GLY A 94 3.75 -5.86 17.66
C GLY A 94 4.12 -4.58 18.42
N PRO A 95 4.32 -3.46 17.71
CA PRO A 95 4.93 -2.26 18.30
C PRO A 95 4.11 -1.64 19.43
N LEU A 96 2.78 -1.74 19.42
CA LEU A 96 1.97 -1.20 20.52
C LEU A 96 2.05 -2.06 21.79
N ALA A 97 2.18 -3.38 21.66
CA ALA A 97 2.39 -4.25 22.81
C ALA A 97 3.78 -4.02 23.42
N GLU A 98 4.82 -3.91 22.58
CA GLU A 98 6.20 -3.66 23.02
C GLU A 98 6.37 -2.27 23.64
N GLY A 99 5.68 -1.25 23.11
CA GLY A 99 5.78 0.12 23.64
C GLY A 99 5.01 0.38 24.94
N LEU A 100 4.11 -0.51 25.33
CA LEU A 100 3.29 -0.40 26.54
C LEU A 100 3.71 -1.36 27.66
N SER A 101 4.68 -2.25 27.40
CA SER A 101 5.31 -3.14 28.38
C SER A 101 6.48 -2.47 29.09
#